data_AF-A0AAW0C629-F1
#
_entry.id   AF-A0AAW0C629-F1
#
_cell.length_a   1.000
_cell.length_b   1.000
_cell.length_c   1.000
_cell.angle_alpha   90.00
_cell.angle_beta   90.00
_cell.angle_gamma   90.00
#
_symmetry.space_group_name_H-M   'P 1'
#
loop_
_entity.id
_entity.type
_entity.pdbx_description
1 polymer ?
#
loop_
_entity_poly.entity_id
_entity_poly.type
_entity_poly.pdbx_seq_one_letter_code
_entity_poly.pdbx_strand_id
1 'polypeptide(L)'
;TPYQPYPGLDYASSCSRAHSFSYGHRKKYSAATPCTNVPIFCLLCPTTPPRKSPPVFWKYSIYSHIQRAHPQHWDELWSRPTNLAADMALNISISREEMKALGAVHGLSEAPL
;
A
#
# COMPACT_ATOMS: atom_id res chain seq x y z
N THR A 1 -2.92 1.21 21.91
CA THR A 1 -2.46 2.61 21.82
C THR A 1 -2.89 3.17 20.48
N PRO A 2 -3.56 4.34 20.43
CA PRO A 2 -3.87 4.98 19.15
C PRO A 2 -2.56 5.38 18.45
N TYR A 3 -2.53 5.18 17.13
CA TYR A 3 -1.40 5.45 16.24
C TYR A 3 -0.83 6.87 16.50
N GLN A 4 0.38 6.95 17.06
CA GLN A 4 1.10 8.22 17.18
C GLN A 4 1.80 8.52 15.84
N PRO A 5 1.52 9.65 15.18
CA PRO A 5 2.32 10.07 14.03
C PRO A 5 3.75 10.38 14.51
N TYR A 6 4.74 9.91 13.74
CA TYR A 6 6.16 10.06 14.05
C TYR A 6 6.55 11.54 14.23
N PRO A 7 7.39 11.88 15.23
CA PRO A 7 7.80 13.25 15.47
C PRO A 7 8.79 13.72 14.39
N GLY A 8 8.49 14.84 13.75
CA GLY A 8 9.52 15.60 13.03
C GLY A 8 9.24 15.99 11.57
N LEU A 9 7.98 16.30 11.21
CA LEU A 9 7.67 17.26 10.14
C LEU A 9 6.21 17.71 10.26
N ASP A 10 5.96 18.83 10.94
CA ASP A 10 4.66 19.52 10.84
C ASP A 10 4.60 20.22 9.48
N TYR A 11 4.30 19.44 8.44
CA TYR A 11 4.02 19.99 7.11
C TYR A 11 2.64 20.67 7.15
N ALA A 12 2.63 21.92 7.59
CA ALA A 12 1.46 22.77 7.50
C ALA A 12 1.43 23.42 6.12
N SER A 13 0.43 23.07 5.31
CA SER A 13 0.20 23.77 4.05
C SER A 13 -0.22 25.22 4.33
N SER A 14 0.46 26.19 3.73
CA SER A 14 0.07 27.62 3.79
C SER A 14 -1.12 27.95 2.87
N CYS A 15 -1.68 26.96 2.18
CA CYS A 15 -2.82 27.14 1.29
C CYS A 15 -4.09 27.40 2.10
N SER A 16 -4.81 28.48 1.79
CA SER A 16 -6.10 28.80 2.42
C SER A 16 -7.20 27.74 2.18
N ARG A 17 -6.99 26.86 1.20
CA ARG A 17 -7.87 25.72 0.88
C ARG A 17 -7.26 24.38 1.29
N ALA A 18 -6.25 24.38 2.16
CA ALA A 18 -5.71 23.17 2.73
C ALA A 18 -6.82 22.41 3.47
N HIS A 19 -6.92 21.11 3.22
CA HIS A 19 -7.84 20.23 3.90
C HIS A 19 -7.07 19.06 4.49
N SER A 20 -7.40 18.70 5.73
CA SER A 20 -6.90 17.47 6.33
C SER A 20 -7.65 16.29 5.73
N PHE A 21 -6.91 15.29 5.29
CA PHE A 21 -7.46 14.06 4.76
C PHE A 21 -6.89 12.86 5.53
N SER A 22 -7.75 11.91 5.89
CA SER A 22 -7.34 10.68 6.56
C SER A 22 -7.75 9.46 5.74
N TYR A 23 -6.78 8.57 5.49
CA TYR A 23 -7.03 7.31 4.80
C TYR A 23 -7.64 6.23 5.69
N GLY A 24 -7.87 6.50 6.99
CA GLY A 24 -8.25 5.47 7.98
C GLY A 24 -9.46 4.62 7.56
N HIS A 25 -10.51 5.24 7.04
CA HIS A 25 -11.70 4.52 6.57
C HIS A 25 -11.46 3.78 5.24
N ARG A 26 -10.53 4.27 4.42
CA ARG A 26 -10.17 3.65 3.14
C ARG A 26 -9.18 2.49 3.27
N LYS A 27 -8.66 2.21 4.47
CA LYS A 27 -7.81 1.04 4.71
C LYS A 27 -8.61 -0.26 4.89
N LYS A 28 -9.92 -0.16 5.08
CA LYS A 28 -10.80 -1.31 5.34
C LYS A 28 -11.83 -1.41 4.24
N TYR A 29 -11.94 -2.59 3.65
CA TYR A 29 -12.98 -2.89 2.69
C TYR A 29 -14.36 -2.77 3.35
N SER A 30 -15.31 -2.18 2.64
CA SER A 30 -16.74 -2.30 2.92
C SER A 30 -17.52 -2.29 1.61
N ALA A 31 -18.76 -2.78 1.60
CA ALA A 31 -19.59 -2.75 0.40
C ALA A 31 -19.83 -1.31 -0.12
N ALA A 32 -19.91 -0.33 0.79
CA ALA A 32 -20.06 1.09 0.44
C ALA A 32 -18.73 1.73 0.00
N THR A 33 -17.60 1.17 0.43
CA THR A 33 -16.25 1.65 0.12
C THR A 33 -15.35 0.49 -0.32
N PRO A 34 -15.55 -0.05 -1.53
CA PRO A 34 -14.88 -1.27 -1.95
C PRO A 34 -13.40 -1.05 -2.30
N CYS A 35 -13.02 0.19 -2.61
CA CYS A 35 -11.65 0.54 -2.97
C CYS A 35 -10.82 0.85 -1.72
N THR A 36 -9.80 0.02 -1.45
CA THR A 36 -8.81 0.28 -0.40
C THR A 36 -7.48 0.79 -0.93
N ASN A 37 -7.50 1.43 -2.11
CA ASN A 37 -6.30 2.00 -2.73
C ASN A 37 -5.77 3.18 -1.91
N VAL A 38 -4.79 2.90 -1.05
CA VAL A 38 -4.16 3.86 -0.16
C VAL A 38 -2.66 3.96 -0.47
N PRO A 39 -2.01 5.10 -0.16
CA PRO A 39 -0.56 5.22 -0.21
C PRO A 39 0.11 4.29 0.81
N ILE A 40 1.08 3.52 0.36
CA ILE A 40 1.89 2.58 1.15
C ILE A 40 3.36 2.98 1.07
N PHE A 41 4.04 3.05 2.22
CA PHE A 41 5.48 3.21 2.28
C PHE A 41 6.19 1.92 1.90
N CYS A 42 7.13 1.99 0.94
CA CYS A 42 7.98 0.84 0.63
C CYS A 42 9.16 0.79 1.61
N LEU A 43 9.10 -0.14 2.58
CA LEU A 43 10.13 -0.30 3.60
C LEU A 43 11.41 -0.98 3.08
N LEU A 44 11.37 -1.51 1.85
CA LEU A 44 12.55 -2.09 1.18
C LEU A 44 13.44 -1.02 0.55
N CYS A 45 12.88 0.15 0.24
CA CYS A 45 13.64 1.26 -0.30
C CYS A 45 14.43 1.96 0.82
N PRO A 46 15.69 2.36 0.56
CA PRO A 46 16.46 3.12 1.52
C PRO A 46 15.80 4.48 1.78
N THR A 47 15.79 4.90 3.04
CA THR A 47 15.42 6.27 3.41
C THR A 47 16.67 7.13 3.30
N THR A 48 16.83 7.87 2.20
CA THR A 48 18.02 8.70 1.94
C THR A 48 17.77 10.16 2.31
N PRO A 49 18.70 10.82 3.03
CA PRO A 49 18.65 12.26 3.21
C PRO A 49 18.61 12.99 1.85
N PRO A 50 17.81 14.06 1.70
CA PRO A 50 17.02 14.78 2.72
C PRO A 50 15.62 14.18 2.98
N ARG A 51 15.23 13.10 2.28
CA ARG A 51 13.92 12.46 2.48
C ARG A 51 13.94 11.70 3.82
N LYS A 52 13.21 12.22 4.79
CA LYS A 52 13.04 11.59 6.12
C LYS A 52 12.10 10.38 6.09
N SER A 53 11.48 10.08 4.95
CA SER A 53 10.56 8.96 4.78
C SER A 53 10.89 8.14 3.53
N PRO A 54 10.66 6.82 3.56
CA PRO A 54 10.77 5.98 2.37
C PRO A 54 9.78 6.43 1.28
N PRO A 55 10.02 6.03 0.02
CA PRO A 55 9.10 6.32 -1.08
C PRO A 55 7.74 5.66 -0.85
N VAL A 56 6.71 6.29 -1.42
CA VAL A 56 5.31 5.90 -1.28
C VAL A 56 4.77 5.45 -2.62
N PHE A 57 4.04 4.34 -2.63
CA PHE A 57 3.38 3.78 -3.81
C PHE A 57 1.92 3.49 -3.48
N TRP A 58 1.04 3.57 -4.47
CA TRP A 58 -0.35 3.15 -4.30
C TRP A 58 -0.42 1.63 -4.12
N LYS A 59 -1.34 1.16 -3.26
CA LYS A 59 -1.58 -0.28 -3.00
C LYS A 59 -1.63 -1.10 -4.28
N TYR A 60 -2.34 -0.63 -5.31
CA TYR A 60 -2.49 -1.38 -6.57
C TYR A 60 -1.27 -1.33 -7.50
N SER A 61 -0.32 -0.42 -7.24
CA SER A 61 0.92 -0.28 -8.02
C SER A 61 2.16 -0.83 -7.34
N ILE A 62 2.10 -1.11 -6.04
CA ILE A 62 3.30 -1.44 -5.25
C ILE A 62 3.90 -2.80 -5.64
N TYR A 63 3.08 -3.74 -6.14
CA TYR A 63 3.57 -5.04 -6.61
C TYR A 63 4.53 -4.87 -7.80
N SER A 64 4.13 -4.07 -8.80
CA SER A 64 4.98 -3.76 -9.96
C SER A 64 6.27 -3.03 -9.55
N HIS A 65 6.21 -2.20 -8.51
CA HIS A 65 7.41 -1.59 -7.94
C HIS A 65 8.33 -2.63 -7.31
N ILE A 66 7.82 -3.52 -6.46
CA ILE A 66 8.61 -4.58 -5.81
C ILE A 66 9.24 -5.49 -6.86
N GLN A 67 8.48 -5.95 -7.85
CA GLN A 67 8.99 -6.79 -8.93
C GLN A 67 10.17 -6.14 -9.67
N ARG A 68 10.09 -4.84 -9.96
CA ARG A 68 11.12 -4.13 -10.75
C ARG A 68 12.32 -3.66 -9.93
N ALA A 69 12.09 -3.18 -8.72
CA ALA A 69 13.11 -2.51 -7.90
C ALA A 69 13.69 -3.42 -6.79
N HIS A 70 12.97 -4.49 -6.44
CA HIS A 70 13.32 -5.42 -5.37
C HIS A 70 13.07 -6.88 -5.80
N PRO A 71 13.67 -7.35 -6.91
CA PRO A 71 13.42 -8.69 -7.45
C PRO A 71 13.73 -9.82 -6.45
N GLN A 72 14.65 -9.59 -5.50
CA GLN A 72 14.94 -10.55 -4.42
C GLN A 72 13.78 -10.73 -3.41
N HIS A 73 12.80 -9.85 -3.43
CA HIS A 73 11.56 -9.91 -2.64
C HIS A 73 10.36 -10.25 -3.52
N TRP A 74 10.58 -10.78 -4.73
CA TRP A 74 9.53 -11.18 -5.65
C TRP A 74 9.61 -12.67 -5.92
N ASP A 75 8.47 -13.35 -5.78
CA ASP A 75 8.31 -14.76 -6.10
C ASP A 75 7.62 -14.87 -7.46
N GLU A 76 8.38 -15.29 -8.47
CA GLU A 76 7.87 -15.43 -9.84
C GLU A 76 6.85 -16.57 -9.98
N LEU A 77 6.98 -17.65 -9.18
CA LEU A 77 6.07 -18.78 -9.25
C LEU A 77 4.65 -18.38 -8.82
N TRP A 78 4.57 -17.56 -7.77
CA TRP A 78 3.30 -17.12 -7.21
C TRP A 78 2.93 -15.69 -7.60
N SER A 79 3.76 -15.03 -8.43
CA SER A 79 3.60 -13.63 -8.87
C SER A 79 3.25 -12.68 -7.71
N ARG A 80 4.00 -12.78 -6.60
CA ARG A 80 3.72 -12.01 -5.38
C ARG A 80 4.99 -11.60 -4.63
N PRO A 81 4.92 -10.53 -3.81
CA PRO A 81 6.00 -10.18 -2.89
C PRO A 81 6.21 -11.23 -1.79
N THR A 82 7.47 -11.44 -1.40
CA THR A 82 7.87 -12.34 -0.31
C THR A 82 8.89 -11.67 0.61
N ASN A 83 9.08 -12.23 1.81
CA ASN A 83 10.04 -11.72 2.80
C ASN A 83 9.85 -10.23 3.14
N LEU A 84 8.60 -9.79 3.24
CA LEU A 84 8.24 -8.43 3.63
C LEU A 84 8.03 -8.33 5.14
N ALA A 85 8.27 -7.14 5.70
CA ALA A 85 7.85 -6.83 7.06
C ALA A 85 6.32 -7.00 7.21
N ALA A 86 5.87 -7.51 8.35
CA ALA A 86 4.48 -7.89 8.58
C ALA A 86 3.47 -6.76 8.31
N ASP A 87 3.78 -5.53 8.74
CA ASP A 87 2.93 -4.36 8.48
C ASP A 87 2.81 -4.06 6.98
N MET A 88 3.92 -4.09 6.25
CA MET A 88 3.91 -3.87 4.81
C MET A 88 3.10 -4.97 4.09
N ALA A 89 3.30 -6.24 4.45
CA ALA A 89 2.58 -7.36 3.87
C ALA A 89 1.05 -7.25 4.05
N LEU A 90 0.60 -6.87 5.25
CA LEU A 90 -0.82 -6.67 5.53
C LEU A 90 -1.41 -5.53 4.70
N ASN A 91 -0.74 -4.38 4.64
CA ASN A 91 -1.28 -3.20 3.97
C ASN A 91 -1.28 -3.30 2.43
N ILE A 92 -0.43 -4.12 1.81
CA ILE A 92 -0.42 -4.29 0.35
C ILE A 92 -1.42 -5.34 -0.15
N SER A 93 -1.87 -6.24 0.72
CA SER A 93 -2.76 -7.35 0.35
C SER A 93 -4.15 -6.87 -0.10
N ILE A 94 -4.60 -7.32 -1.28
CA ILE A 94 -5.94 -7.00 -1.82
C ILE A 94 -6.85 -8.20 -1.51
N SER A 95 -7.98 -7.97 -0.85
CA SER A 95 -8.91 -9.06 -0.49
C SER A 95 -9.68 -9.58 -1.70
N ARG A 96 -10.20 -10.82 -1.62
CA ARG A 96 -11.03 -11.37 -2.71
C ARG A 96 -12.32 -10.58 -2.90
N GLU A 97 -12.91 -10.12 -1.80
CA GLU A 97 -14.13 -9.30 -1.80
C GLU A 97 -13.87 -7.94 -2.45
N GLU A 98 -12.73 -7.32 -2.14
CA GLU A 98 -12.26 -6.10 -2.81
C GLU A 98 -12.08 -6.34 -4.31
N MET A 99 -11.36 -7.38 -4.72
CA MET A 99 -11.20 -7.72 -6.15
C MET A 99 -12.53 -7.95 -6.86
N LYS A 100 -13.47 -8.65 -6.20
CA LYS A 100 -14.82 -8.90 -6.73
C LYS A 100 -15.60 -7.62 -6.89
N ALA A 101 -15.60 -6.74 -5.88
CA ALA A 101 -16.34 -5.48 -5.90
C ALA A 101 -15.77 -4.47 -6.93
N LEU A 102 -14.48 -4.57 -7.24
CA LEU A 102 -13.83 -3.76 -8.29
C LEU A 102 -14.01 -4.32 -9.70
N GLY A 103 -14.69 -5.47 -9.86
CA GLY A 103 -14.88 -6.11 -11.16
C GLY A 103 -13.62 -6.75 -11.75
N ALA A 104 -12.58 -6.98 -10.94
CA ALA A 104 -11.30 -7.55 -11.38
C ALA A 104 -11.33 -9.08 -11.58
N VAL A 105 -12.52 -9.71 -11.66
CA VAL A 105 -12.70 -11.18 -11.66
C VAL A 105 -12.52 -11.82 -13.04
N HIS A 106 -12.21 -11.05 -14.09
CA HIS A 106 -12.11 -11.61 -15.45
C HIS A 106 -10.70 -12.08 -15.89
N GLY A 107 -9.70 -12.14 -15.00
CA GLY A 107 -8.31 -12.40 -15.45
C GLY A 107 -7.36 -13.19 -14.54
N LEU A 108 -7.76 -13.64 -13.36
CA LEU A 108 -6.91 -14.49 -12.51
C LEU A 108 -7.61 -15.83 -12.29
N SER A 109 -7.31 -16.79 -13.17
CA SER A 109 -7.60 -18.19 -12.94
C SER A 109 -7.03 -18.61 -11.59
N GLU A 110 -7.87 -19.27 -10.80
CA GLU A 110 -7.56 -19.78 -9.48
C GLU A 110 -6.27 -20.61 -9.49
N ALA A 111 -5.24 -20.18 -8.77
CA ALA A 111 -4.12 -21.05 -8.44
C ALA A 111 -4.56 -21.95 -7.26
N PRO A 112 -4.39 -23.28 -7.33
CA PRO A 112 -4.78 -24.18 -6.25
C PRO A 112 -3.89 -24.00 -5.01
N LEU A 113 -4.48 -24.33 -3.86
CA LEU A 113 -3.90 -24.32 -2.51
C LEU A 113 -2.60 -25.11 -2.38
#